data_AF-A0A135V4H1-F1
#
_entry.id   AF-A0A135V4H1-F1
#
_cell.length_a   1.000
_cell.length_b   1.000
_cell.length_c   1.000
_cell.angle_alpha   90.00
_cell.angle_beta   90.00
_cell.angle_gamma   90.00
#
_symmetry.space_group_name_H-M   'P 1'
#
loop_
_entity.id
_entity.type
_entity.pdbx_description
1 polymer ?
#
loop_
_entity_poly.entity_id
_entity_poly.type
_entity_poly.pdbx_seq_one_letter_code
_entity_poly.pdbx_strand_id
1 'polypeptide(L)'
;MGALGSAAGINFSFGGTMSNTFPSHRIIQHFQEAKGVETANQLVDALYSRYFEREQDQNSKDVLVEACVEADIPETEASEGKMEIRNMIRMAAMDGVDSVPYIIFEGRRRDLTLIGAKEVDEYIKALQTIIKESK
;
A
#
# COMPACT_ATOMS: atom_id res chain seq x y z
N MET A 1 5.44 9.09 -22.17
CA MET A 1 5.07 8.26 -21.00
C MET A 1 5.38 8.94 -19.66
N GLY A 2 6.40 9.80 -19.55
CA GLY A 2 6.80 10.48 -18.29
C GLY A 2 5.93 11.65 -17.82
N ALA A 3 4.60 11.56 -17.96
CA ALA A 3 3.66 12.55 -17.41
C ALA A 3 2.77 11.97 -16.29
N LEU A 4 2.75 10.63 -16.13
CA LEU A 4 2.05 9.99 -15.03
C LEU A 4 2.86 10.23 -13.74
N GLY A 5 2.21 10.57 -12.63
CA GLY A 5 2.87 10.73 -11.33
C GLY A 5 3.70 12.00 -11.11
N SER A 6 4.10 12.73 -12.16
CA SER A 6 4.96 13.92 -12.00
C SER A 6 4.32 15.03 -11.17
N ALA A 7 2.99 15.20 -11.26
CA ALA A 7 2.23 16.12 -10.42
C ALA A 7 2.27 15.74 -8.93
N ALA A 8 2.50 14.46 -8.62
CA ALA A 8 2.69 13.92 -7.28
C ALA A 8 4.18 13.75 -6.91
N GLY A 9 5.10 14.21 -7.76
CA GLY A 9 6.55 14.08 -7.52
C GLY A 9 7.14 12.68 -7.76
N ILE A 10 6.39 11.77 -8.39
CA ILE A 10 6.83 10.39 -8.65
C ILE A 10 7.48 10.31 -10.02
N ASN A 11 8.70 9.79 -10.10
CA ASN A 11 9.42 9.60 -11.36
C ASN A 11 9.30 8.15 -11.85
N PHE A 12 8.14 7.80 -12.42
CA PHE A 12 7.91 6.42 -12.87
C PHE A 12 8.91 5.95 -13.94
N SER A 13 9.49 4.78 -13.70
CA SER A 13 10.31 4.01 -14.62
C SER A 13 9.69 2.64 -14.88
N PHE A 14 9.55 2.27 -16.15
CA PHE A 14 8.77 1.09 -16.58
C PHE A 14 9.63 -0.07 -17.10
N GLY A 15 10.95 -0.04 -16.90
CA GLY A 15 11.87 -1.09 -17.31
C GLY A 15 12.03 -2.25 -16.32
N GLY A 16 11.38 -2.18 -15.16
CA GLY A 16 11.47 -3.20 -14.11
C GLY A 16 10.77 -4.52 -14.45
N THR A 17 11.10 -5.56 -13.69
CA THR A 17 10.49 -6.89 -13.82
C THR A 17 9.09 -6.90 -13.21
N MET A 18 8.07 -7.29 -13.99
CA MET A 18 6.77 -7.62 -13.42
C MET A 18 6.85 -8.95 -12.66
N SER A 19 6.79 -8.87 -11.34
CA SER A 19 6.89 -10.03 -10.45
C SER A 19 5.69 -10.15 -9.51
N ASN A 20 5.64 -11.25 -8.78
CA ASN A 20 4.58 -11.52 -7.82
C ASN A 20 4.74 -10.61 -6.58
N THR A 21 3.72 -9.83 -6.25
CA THR A 21 3.73 -8.89 -5.10
C THR A 21 3.43 -9.56 -3.75
N PHE A 22 3.11 -10.86 -3.73
CA PHE A 22 2.72 -11.57 -2.52
C PHE A 22 3.79 -11.51 -1.42
N PRO A 23 5.10 -11.66 -1.71
CA PRO A 23 6.11 -11.54 -0.65
C PRO A 23 6.24 -10.14 -0.08
N SER A 24 6.09 -9.10 -0.90
CA SER A 24 6.08 -7.71 -0.44
C SER A 24 4.89 -7.45 0.50
N HIS A 25 3.69 -7.86 0.10
CA HIS A 25 2.51 -7.77 0.97
C HIS A 25 2.70 -8.53 2.27
N ARG A 26 3.30 -9.73 2.21
CA ARG A 26 3.53 -10.59 3.37
C ARG A 26 4.33 -9.89 4.47
N ILE A 27 5.36 -9.18 4.07
CA ILE A 27 6.27 -8.44 4.95
C ILE A 27 5.59 -7.17 5.45
N ILE A 28 4.91 -6.42 4.58
CA ILE A 28 4.15 -5.23 4.97
C ILE A 28 3.14 -5.55 6.08
N GLN A 29 2.31 -6.58 5.90
CA GLN A 29 1.32 -6.95 6.91
C GLN A 29 1.95 -7.40 8.23
N HIS A 30 3.05 -8.17 8.17
CA HIS A 30 3.75 -8.63 9.36
C HIS A 30 4.23 -7.45 10.21
N PHE A 31 4.91 -6.49 9.58
CA PHE A 31 5.44 -5.33 10.30
C PHE A 31 4.37 -4.29 10.67
N GLN A 32 3.29 -4.19 9.91
CA GLN A 32 2.14 -3.38 10.31
C GLN A 32 1.55 -3.88 11.64
N GLU A 33 1.44 -5.19 11.83
CA GLU A 33 0.93 -5.78 13.07
C GLU A 33 1.95 -5.74 14.20
N ALA A 34 3.23 -6.00 13.90
CA ALA A 34 4.29 -6.08 14.91
C ALA A 34 4.79 -4.70 15.38
N LYS A 35 4.91 -3.73 14.48
CA LYS A 35 5.56 -2.43 14.72
C LYS A 35 4.68 -1.22 14.41
N GLY A 36 3.46 -1.43 13.91
CA GLY A 36 2.47 -0.37 13.71
C GLY A 36 2.52 0.32 12.34
N VAL A 37 1.62 1.29 12.18
CA VAL A 37 1.34 1.95 10.88
C VAL A 37 2.51 2.75 10.32
N GLU A 38 3.28 3.44 11.16
CA GLU A 38 4.41 4.27 10.70
C GLU A 38 5.49 3.42 10.02
N THR A 39 5.87 2.30 10.65
CA THR A 39 6.84 1.35 10.09
C THR A 39 6.32 0.75 8.77
N ALA A 40 5.03 0.41 8.71
CA ALA A 40 4.43 -0.13 7.50
C ALA A 40 4.42 0.90 6.35
N ASN A 41 4.13 2.17 6.64
CA ASN A 41 4.17 3.24 5.66
C ASN A 41 5.58 3.44 5.10
N GLN A 42 6.60 3.51 5.97
CA GLN A 42 8.00 3.62 5.54
C GLN A 42 8.41 2.44 4.64
N LEU A 43 7.99 1.22 5.00
CA LEU A 43 8.27 0.03 4.21
C LEU A 43 7.56 0.06 2.85
N VAL A 44 6.30 0.49 2.81
CA VAL A 44 5.54 0.66 1.55
C VAL A 44 6.23 1.69 0.66
N ASP A 45 6.63 2.84 1.20
CA ASP A 45 7.34 3.89 0.46
C ASP A 45 8.69 3.38 -0.10
N ALA A 46 9.46 2.66 0.72
CA ALA A 46 10.72 2.04 0.30
C ALA A 46 10.50 1.04 -0.85
N LEU A 47 9.49 0.18 -0.76
CA LEU A 47 9.15 -0.77 -1.82
C LEU A 47 8.63 -0.07 -3.08
N TYR A 48 7.82 0.97 -2.93
CA TYR A 48 7.28 1.74 -4.05
C TYR A 48 8.38 2.47 -4.81
N SER A 49 9.28 3.18 -4.15
CA SER A 49 10.40 3.85 -4.84
C SER A 49 11.25 2.84 -5.61
N ARG A 50 11.54 1.68 -5.01
CA ARG A 50 12.34 0.62 -5.62
C ARG A 50 11.69 0.04 -6.88
N TYR A 51 10.40 -0.29 -6.82
CA TYR A 51 9.70 -0.84 -7.95
C TYR A 51 9.38 0.21 -9.03
N PHE A 52 8.72 1.29 -8.63
CA PHE A 52 8.13 2.26 -9.54
C PHE A 52 9.15 3.25 -10.10
N GLU A 53 10.26 3.51 -9.42
CA GLU A 53 11.25 4.52 -9.87
C GLU A 53 12.61 3.93 -10.18
N ARG A 54 13.00 2.82 -9.52
CA ARG A 54 14.35 2.22 -9.64
C ARG A 54 14.38 0.89 -10.38
N GLU A 55 13.25 0.43 -10.91
CA GLU A 55 13.13 -0.78 -11.74
C GLU A 55 13.57 -2.08 -11.01
N GLN A 56 13.55 -2.06 -9.68
CA GLN A 56 13.97 -3.20 -8.85
C GLN A 56 12.81 -4.18 -8.67
N ASP A 57 13.16 -5.47 -8.57
CA ASP A 57 12.18 -6.53 -8.33
C ASP A 57 11.76 -6.60 -6.85
N GLN A 58 10.53 -6.18 -6.55
CA GLN A 58 9.88 -6.24 -5.25
C GLN A 58 9.65 -7.67 -4.71
N ASN A 59 9.91 -8.70 -5.51
CA ASN A 59 9.93 -10.10 -5.11
C ASN A 59 11.34 -10.62 -4.79
N SER A 60 12.39 -9.85 -5.08
CA SER A 60 13.77 -10.21 -4.76
C SER A 60 13.99 -10.15 -3.26
N LYS A 61 14.62 -11.19 -2.70
CA LYS A 61 14.95 -11.25 -1.28
C LYS A 61 15.83 -10.07 -0.86
N ASP A 62 16.80 -9.70 -1.69
CA ASP A 62 17.75 -8.63 -1.38
C ASP A 62 17.03 -7.27 -1.35
N VAL A 63 16.14 -7.02 -2.32
CA VAL A 63 15.31 -5.80 -2.38
C VAL A 63 14.37 -5.70 -1.18
N LEU A 64 13.75 -6.81 -0.77
CA LEU A 64 12.89 -6.86 0.41
C LEU A 64 13.66 -6.57 1.70
N VAL A 65 14.87 -7.14 1.85
CA VAL A 65 15.75 -6.86 2.99
C VAL A 65 16.17 -5.40 3.02
N GLU A 66 16.61 -4.85 1.88
CA GLU A 66 17.00 -3.44 1.78
C GLU A 66 15.83 -2.50 2.13
N ALA A 67 14.62 -2.82 1.67
CA ALA A 67 13.42 -2.05 2.00
C ALA A 67 13.07 -2.11 3.50
N CYS A 68 13.24 -3.28 4.13
CA CYS A 68 13.10 -3.41 5.58
C CYS A 68 14.11 -2.54 6.33
N VAL A 69 15.39 -2.59 5.95
CA VAL A 69 16.44 -1.80 6.60
C VAL A 69 16.19 -0.30 6.45
N GLU A 70 15.72 0.14 5.28
CA GLU A 70 15.33 1.54 5.03
C GLU A 70 14.13 2.00 5.88
N ALA A 71 13.27 1.06 6.27
CA ALA A 71 12.14 1.28 7.19
C ALA A 71 12.48 0.99 8.66
N ASP A 72 13.77 1.06 9.04
CA ASP A 72 14.28 0.81 10.39
C ASP A 72 13.95 -0.61 10.95
N ILE A 73 13.74 -1.58 10.06
CA ILE A 73 13.56 -2.99 10.41
C ILE A 73 14.91 -3.73 10.27
N PRO A 74 15.41 -4.40 11.32
CA PRO A 74 16.63 -5.19 11.24
C PRO A 74 16.55 -6.26 10.14
N GLU A 75 17.64 -6.46 9.40
CA GLU A 75 17.74 -7.48 8.35
C GLU A 75 17.35 -8.89 8.84
N THR A 76 17.67 -9.22 10.09
CA THR A 76 17.32 -10.50 10.70
C THR A 76 15.82 -10.77 10.74
N GLU A 77 15.01 -9.70 10.85
CA GLU A 77 13.55 -9.77 10.91
C GLU A 77 12.92 -9.78 9.50
N ALA A 78 13.64 -9.37 8.46
CA ALA A 78 13.09 -9.25 7.09
C ALA A 78 12.64 -10.60 6.47
N SER A 79 13.01 -11.72 7.08
CA SER A 79 12.53 -13.05 6.68
C SER A 79 11.18 -13.43 7.30
N GLU A 80 10.73 -12.71 8.32
CA GLU A 80 9.46 -12.93 8.99
C GLU A 80 8.32 -12.38 8.14
N GLY A 81 7.32 -13.21 7.89
CA GLY A 81 6.20 -12.81 7.05
C GLY A 81 4.95 -13.61 7.33
N LYS A 82 3.79 -12.94 7.29
CA LYS A 82 2.51 -13.52 7.66
C LYS A 82 1.98 -14.49 6.61
N MET A 83 1.94 -15.78 6.93
CA MET A 83 1.47 -16.80 5.98
C MET A 83 -0.03 -16.69 5.63
N GLU A 84 -0.80 -15.93 6.41
CA GLU A 84 -2.26 -15.79 6.31
C GLU A 84 -2.76 -14.69 5.34
N ILE A 85 -1.86 -13.96 4.66
CA ILE A 85 -2.24 -12.91 3.69
C ILE A 85 -3.24 -13.39 2.65
N ARG A 86 -3.14 -14.66 2.21
CA ARG A 86 -4.08 -15.21 1.22
C ARG A 86 -5.52 -15.16 1.68
N ASN A 87 -5.79 -15.32 2.97
CA ASN A 87 -7.14 -15.23 3.50
C ASN A 87 -7.61 -13.78 3.51
N MET A 88 -6.75 -12.83 3.88
CA MET A 88 -7.08 -11.40 3.82
C MET A 88 -7.41 -10.93 2.40
N ILE A 89 -6.61 -11.32 1.41
CA ILE A 89 -6.89 -11.01 -0.01
C ILE A 89 -8.23 -11.61 -0.45
N ARG A 90 -8.52 -12.85 -0.05
CA ARG A 90 -9.80 -13.49 -0.34
C ARG A 90 -10.97 -12.77 0.31
N MET A 91 -10.84 -12.38 1.59
CA MET A 91 -11.87 -11.63 2.30
C MET A 91 -12.15 -10.29 1.61
N ALA A 92 -11.12 -9.51 1.27
CA ALA A 92 -11.29 -8.26 0.53
C ALA A 92 -12.04 -8.47 -0.79
N ALA A 93 -11.72 -9.52 -1.55
CA ALA A 93 -12.43 -9.86 -2.77
C ALA A 93 -13.90 -10.27 -2.50
N MET A 94 -14.18 -11.00 -1.41
CA MET A 94 -15.54 -11.35 -0.99
C MET A 94 -16.34 -10.12 -0.55
N ASP A 95 -15.67 -9.11 0.01
CA ASP A 95 -16.24 -7.81 0.38
C ASP A 95 -16.44 -6.87 -0.83
N GLY A 96 -16.20 -7.38 -2.05
CA GLY A 96 -16.46 -6.66 -3.30
C GLY A 96 -15.30 -5.78 -3.78
N VAL A 97 -14.11 -5.88 -3.17
CA VAL A 97 -12.92 -5.17 -3.65
C VAL A 97 -12.36 -5.88 -4.87
N ASP A 98 -12.54 -5.26 -6.04
CA ASP A 98 -12.05 -5.77 -7.34
C ASP A 98 -10.89 -4.95 -7.93
N SER A 99 -10.54 -3.83 -7.29
CA SER A 99 -9.55 -2.87 -7.77
C SER A 99 -8.95 -2.07 -6.62
N VAL A 100 -7.76 -1.49 -6.84
CA VAL A 100 -7.03 -0.67 -5.86
C VAL A 100 -6.56 0.65 -6.48
N PRO A 101 -6.41 1.73 -5.70
CA PRO A 101 -6.76 1.85 -4.28
C PRO A 101 -8.28 1.85 -4.04
N TYR A 102 -8.71 1.27 -2.92
CA TYR A 102 -10.11 1.18 -2.48
C TYR A 102 -10.19 1.73 -1.07
N ILE A 103 -10.78 2.91 -0.91
CA ILE A 103 -10.79 3.65 0.36
C ILE A 103 -12.22 3.72 0.89
N ILE A 104 -12.44 3.19 2.09
CA ILE A 104 -13.72 3.24 2.80
C ILE A 104 -13.63 4.28 3.91
N PHE A 105 -14.57 5.20 3.93
CA PHE A 105 -14.80 6.12 5.02
C PHE A 105 -16.00 5.62 5.83
N GLU A 106 -15.71 5.03 6.99
CA GLU A 106 -16.76 4.55 7.90
C GLU A 106 -17.57 5.72 8.45
N GLY A 107 -18.90 5.60 8.37
CA GLY A 107 -19.81 6.66 8.77
C GLY A 107 -20.93 6.19 9.67
N ARG A 108 -21.45 7.09 10.51
CA ARG A 108 -22.55 6.76 11.42
C ARG A 108 -23.84 6.32 10.70
N ARG A 109 -24.14 6.91 9.54
CA ARG A 109 -25.36 6.61 8.76
C ARG A 109 -25.12 5.60 7.66
N ARG A 110 -24.02 5.78 6.92
CA ARG A 110 -23.56 4.92 5.83
C ARG A 110 -22.07 5.15 5.64
N ASP A 111 -21.43 4.17 5.03
CA ASP A 111 -20.05 4.30 4.60
C ASP A 111 -19.99 4.97 3.22
N LEU A 112 -18.88 5.67 2.96
CA LEU A 112 -18.57 6.21 1.64
C LEU A 112 -17.34 5.50 1.10
N THR A 113 -17.43 5.02 -0.14
CA THR A 113 -16.32 4.35 -0.82
C THR A 113 -15.81 5.20 -1.96
N LEU A 114 -14.49 5.40 -2.01
CA LEU A 114 -13.77 5.97 -3.15
C LEU A 114 -12.89 4.90 -3.78
N ILE A 115 -13.12 4.63 -5.07
CA ILE A 115 -12.38 3.63 -5.85
C ILE A 115 -11.47 4.35 -6.86
N GLY A 116 -10.21 3.95 -6.90
CA GLY A 116 -9.16 4.54 -7.72
C GLY A 116 -8.45 5.71 -7.03
N ALA A 117 -7.33 6.14 -7.62
CA ALA A 117 -6.58 7.30 -7.14
C ALA A 117 -7.38 8.58 -7.44
N LYS A 118 -8.10 9.08 -6.43
CA LYS A 118 -8.94 10.28 -6.53
C LYS A 118 -8.13 11.56 -6.29
N GLU A 119 -8.69 12.69 -6.68
CA GLU A 119 -8.13 13.99 -6.34
C GLU A 119 -8.35 14.32 -4.85
N VAL A 120 -7.47 15.14 -4.27
CA VAL A 120 -7.53 15.53 -2.85
C VAL A 120 -8.91 16.10 -2.47
N ASP A 121 -9.50 16.89 -3.34
CA ASP A 121 -10.82 17.49 -3.13
C ASP A 121 -11.95 16.46 -2.97
N GLU A 122 -11.85 15.28 -3.61
CA GLU A 122 -12.84 14.21 -3.47
C GLU A 122 -12.76 13.58 -2.08
N TYR A 123 -11.54 13.36 -1.57
CA TYR A 123 -11.33 12.89 -0.20
C TYR A 123 -11.86 13.89 0.83
N ILE A 124 -11.61 15.19 0.63
CA ILE A 124 -12.14 16.26 1.50
C ILE A 124 -13.67 16.23 1.53
N LYS A 125 -14.33 16.11 0.37
CA LYS A 125 -15.80 16.04 0.27
C LYS A 125 -16.37 14.81 0.97
N ALA A 126 -15.72 13.65 0.83
CA ALA A 126 -16.14 12.43 1.52
C ALA A 126 -16.08 12.62 3.04
N LEU A 127 -14.96 13.09 3.57
CA LEU A 127 -14.79 13.37 5.01
C LEU A 127 -15.80 14.40 5.53
N GLN A 128 -16.01 15.50 4.82
CA GLN A 128 -17.00 16.52 5.20
C GLN A 128 -18.43 15.94 5.25
N THR A 129 -18.75 15.03 4.34
CA THR A 129 -20.05 14.34 4.32
C THR A 129 -20.22 13.46 5.55
N ILE A 130 -19.22 12.64 5.89
CA ILE A 130 -19.21 11.80 7.10
C ILE A 130 -19.38 12.66 8.37
N ILE A 131 -18.64 13.77 8.47
CA ILE A 131 -18.73 14.70 9.61
C ILE A 131 -20.14 15.28 9.74
N LYS A 132 -20.76 15.68 8.62
CA LYS A 132 -22.12 16.23 8.61
C LYS A 132 -23.16 15.18 9.01
N GLU A 133 -23.03 13.96 8.51
CA GLU A 133 -23.97 12.86 8.77
C GLU A 133 -23.82 12.26 10.19
N SER A 134 -22.71 12.56 10.89
CA SER A 134 -22.43 12.06 12.24
C SER A 134 -23.02 12.91 13.37
N LYS A 135 -23.46 14.15 13.06
CA LYS A 135 -24.20 15.01 13.99
C LYS A 135 -25.62 14.48 14.17
#